data_AF-A0A1F5W8D8-F1
#
_entry.id   AF-A0A1F5W8D8-F1
#
_cell.length_a   1.000
_cell.length_b   1.000
_cell.length_c   1.000
_cell.angle_alpha   90.00
_cell.angle_beta   90.00
_cell.angle_gamma   90.00
#
_symmetry.space_group_name_H-M   'P 1'
#
loop_
_entity.id
_entity.type
_entity.pdbx_description
1 polymer ?
#
loop_
_entity_poly.entity_id
_entity_poly.type
_entity_poly.pdbx_seq_one_letter_code
_entity_poly.pdbx_strand_id
1 'polypeptide(L)'
;MQRVLCSHTKYFNTKYNKSGHLFQGPYKAVHIEDNRQLLYLSTYIHRSPRELSEWKDKEAIYPWSSLCDYTGKGRWGALLKKDIIISQFKNISEYKKFINTSTAKTLKEKLGDDLLID
;
A
#
# COMPACT_ATOMS: atom_id res chain seq x y z
N MET A 1 -17.31 1.15 -1.05
CA MET A 1 -16.48 0.69 -2.19
C MET A 1 -17.24 0.39 -3.48
N GLN A 2 -18.53 0.00 -3.43
CA GLN A 2 -19.32 -0.37 -4.62
C GLN A 2 -19.23 0.63 -5.79
N ARG A 3 -19.43 1.94 -5.54
CA ARG A 3 -19.38 2.98 -6.58
C ARG A 3 -18.07 2.97 -7.37
N VAL A 4 -16.93 2.96 -6.68
CA VAL A 4 -15.59 3.01 -7.30
C VAL A 4 -15.32 1.74 -8.10
N LEU A 5 -15.55 0.57 -7.49
CA LEU A 5 -15.30 -0.71 -8.13
C LEU A 5 -16.21 -0.92 -9.35
N CYS A 6 -17.51 -0.66 -9.24
CA CYS A 6 -18.44 -0.78 -10.37
C CYS A 6 -18.09 0.18 -11.51
N SER A 7 -17.74 1.44 -11.19
CA SER A 7 -17.32 2.41 -12.21
C SER A 7 -16.06 1.95 -12.94
N HIS A 8 -15.08 1.41 -12.21
CA HIS A 8 -13.85 0.90 -12.81
C HIS A 8 -14.09 -0.36 -13.65
N THR A 9 -14.92 -1.31 -13.17
CA THR A 9 -15.30 -2.50 -13.94
C THR A 9 -15.98 -2.13 -15.25
N LYS A 10 -16.93 -1.17 -15.22
CA LYS A 10 -17.59 -0.67 -16.44
C LYS A 10 -16.56 -0.07 -17.41
N TYR A 11 -15.71 0.83 -16.93
CA TYR A 11 -14.64 1.42 -17.74
C TYR A 11 -13.73 0.37 -18.39
N PHE A 12 -13.24 -0.60 -17.60
CA PHE A 12 -12.35 -1.65 -18.08
C PHE A 12 -13.02 -2.52 -19.14
N ASN A 13 -14.25 -2.98 -18.86
CA ASN A 13 -15.01 -3.83 -19.77
C ASN A 13 -15.29 -3.12 -21.10
N THR A 14 -15.70 -1.85 -21.06
CA THR A 14 -15.88 -1.04 -22.27
C THR A 14 -14.58 -0.84 -23.03
N LYS A 15 -13.47 -0.51 -22.34
CA LYS A 15 -12.18 -0.23 -22.98
C LYS A 15 -11.58 -1.46 -23.68
N TYR A 16 -11.72 -2.64 -23.08
CA TYR A 16 -11.10 -3.87 -23.56
C TYR A 16 -12.09 -4.84 -24.23
N ASN A 17 -13.31 -4.37 -24.52
CA ASN A 17 -14.40 -5.17 -25.08
C ASN A 17 -14.61 -6.50 -24.34
N LYS A 18 -14.64 -6.44 -23.01
CA LYS A 18 -14.89 -7.56 -22.09
C LYS A 18 -16.26 -7.42 -21.44
N SER A 19 -16.72 -8.49 -20.80
CA SER A 19 -17.97 -8.53 -20.03
C SER A 19 -17.77 -9.36 -18.76
N GLY A 20 -18.67 -9.19 -17.79
CA GLY A 20 -18.61 -9.91 -16.52
C GLY A 20 -17.85 -9.20 -15.40
N HIS A 21 -17.51 -9.95 -14.36
CA HIS A 21 -16.87 -9.45 -13.15
C HIS A 21 -15.36 -9.22 -13.36
N LEU A 22 -14.84 -8.08 -12.87
CA LEU A 22 -13.41 -7.78 -12.92
C LEU A 22 -12.67 -8.16 -11.62
N PHE A 23 -13.33 -8.02 -10.47
CA PHE A 23 -12.73 -8.26 -9.16
C PHE A 23 -13.09 -9.66 -8.65
N GLN A 24 -12.15 -10.32 -7.99
CA GLN A 24 -12.28 -11.71 -7.49
C GLN A 24 -13.34 -11.89 -6.39
N GLY A 25 -13.77 -10.80 -5.72
CA GLY A 25 -14.76 -10.87 -4.66
C GLY A 25 -15.15 -9.49 -4.10
N PRO A 26 -16.01 -9.46 -3.07
CA PRO A 26 -16.39 -8.23 -2.40
C PRO A 26 -15.19 -7.59 -1.68
N TYR A 27 -15.22 -6.26 -1.58
CA TYR A 27 -14.26 -5.51 -0.77
C TYR A 27 -14.41 -5.88 0.71
N LYS A 28 -13.26 -6.05 1.39
CA LYS A 28 -13.18 -6.26 2.84
C LYS A 28 -12.72 -4.99 3.54
N ALA A 29 -13.28 -4.73 4.72
CA ALA A 29 -12.88 -3.63 5.59
C ALA A 29 -12.56 -4.15 6.99
N VAL A 30 -11.50 -3.62 7.59
CA VAL A 30 -11.13 -3.88 8.98
C VAL A 30 -10.98 -2.52 9.65
N HIS A 31 -11.59 -2.35 10.82
CA HIS A 31 -11.46 -1.12 11.60
C HIS A 31 -10.06 -1.05 12.21
N ILE A 32 -9.47 0.14 12.20
CA ILE A 32 -8.18 0.39 12.86
C ILE A 32 -8.50 0.81 14.30
N GLU A 33 -8.19 -0.05 15.25
CA GLU A 33 -8.52 0.11 16.67
C GLU A 33 -7.55 1.05 17.38
N ASP A 34 -6.28 1.05 16.98
CA ASP A 34 -5.25 1.86 17.62
C ASP A 34 -4.19 2.42 16.65
N ASN A 35 -3.38 3.32 17.18
CA ASN A 35 -2.33 3.98 16.41
C ASN A 35 -1.17 3.04 16.05
N ARG A 36 -0.92 1.99 16.84
CA ARG A 36 0.13 1.00 16.52
C ARG A 36 -0.27 0.23 15.26
N GLN A 37 -1.53 -0.19 15.18
CA GLN A 37 -2.11 -0.82 14.00
C GLN A 37 -2.09 0.13 12.79
N LEU A 38 -2.42 1.41 12.99
CA LEU A 38 -2.34 2.42 11.92
C LEU A 38 -0.93 2.53 11.33
N LEU A 39 0.08 2.71 12.18
CA LEU A 39 1.47 2.87 11.76
C LEU A 39 2.01 1.58 11.13
N TYR A 40 1.70 0.42 11.73
CA TYR A 40 2.06 -0.88 11.16
C TYR A 40 1.46 -1.05 9.75
N LEU A 41 0.16 -0.78 9.59
CA LEU A 41 -0.54 -0.88 8.31
C LEU A 41 0.04 0.05 7.25
N SER A 42 0.40 1.28 7.62
CA SER A 42 1.10 2.20 6.71
C SER A 42 2.38 1.58 6.18
N THR A 43 3.21 0.99 7.05
CA THR A 43 4.45 0.34 6.61
C THR A 43 4.19 -0.91 5.78
N TYR A 44 3.18 -1.71 6.12
CA TYR A 44 2.78 -2.89 5.36
C TYR A 44 2.41 -2.54 3.91
N ILE A 45 1.58 -1.51 3.72
CA ILE A 45 1.17 -1.04 2.39
C ILE A 45 2.38 -0.50 1.63
N HIS A 46 3.20 0.36 2.25
CA HIS A 46 4.36 0.95 1.61
C HIS A 46 5.45 -0.06 1.26
N ARG A 47 5.53 -1.19 1.97
CA ARG A 47 6.45 -2.29 1.70
C ARG A 47 5.89 -3.38 0.80
N SER A 48 4.62 -3.31 0.41
CA SER A 48 4.03 -4.30 -0.51
C SER A 48 4.81 -4.49 -1.83
N PRO A 49 5.45 -3.46 -2.43
CA PRO A 49 6.28 -3.67 -3.61
C PRO A 49 7.49 -4.60 -3.40
N ARG A 50 7.91 -4.90 -2.16
CA ARG A 50 8.99 -5.86 -1.87
C ARG A 50 8.71 -7.27 -2.35
N GLU A 51 7.44 -7.62 -2.44
CA GLU A 51 6.99 -8.93 -2.91
C GLU A 51 7.19 -9.09 -4.42
N LEU A 52 7.45 -7.98 -5.13
CA LEU A 52 7.80 -7.99 -6.54
C LEU A 52 9.33 -7.96 -6.67
N SER A 53 9.91 -9.01 -7.24
CA SER A 53 11.37 -9.17 -7.35
C SER A 53 12.10 -7.96 -7.95
N GLU A 54 11.51 -7.32 -8.97
CA GLU A 54 12.07 -6.13 -9.63
C GLU A 54 12.14 -4.89 -8.70
N TRP A 55 11.22 -4.81 -7.75
CA TRP A 55 10.96 -3.64 -6.90
C TRP A 55 11.44 -3.79 -5.46
N LYS A 56 12.00 -4.96 -5.13
CA LYS A 56 12.66 -5.19 -3.84
C LYS A 56 13.74 -4.15 -3.61
N ASP A 57 13.70 -3.53 -2.43
CA ASP A 57 14.58 -2.44 -1.98
C ASP A 57 14.50 -1.15 -2.82
N LYS A 58 13.46 -1.03 -3.66
CA LYS A 58 13.16 0.15 -4.49
C LYS A 58 11.77 0.72 -4.22
N GLU A 59 11.19 0.44 -3.05
CA GLU A 59 9.80 0.82 -2.76
C GLU A 59 9.59 2.33 -2.81
N ALA A 60 10.62 3.09 -2.40
CA ALA A 60 10.59 4.55 -2.38
C ALA A 60 10.40 5.19 -3.75
N ILE A 61 10.68 4.47 -4.84
CA ILE A 61 10.50 4.93 -6.22
C ILE A 61 9.39 4.17 -6.97
N TYR A 62 8.68 3.27 -6.30
CA TYR A 62 7.60 2.50 -6.91
C TYR A 62 6.45 3.41 -7.34
N PRO A 63 6.11 3.49 -8.64
CA PRO A 63 5.21 4.52 -9.15
C PRO A 63 3.75 4.29 -8.72
N TRP A 64 3.35 3.07 -8.40
CA TRP A 64 1.98 2.73 -8.02
C TRP A 64 1.77 2.65 -6.49
N SER A 65 2.66 3.26 -5.70
CA SER A 65 2.50 3.46 -4.26
C SER A 65 2.55 4.95 -3.91
N SER A 66 1.93 5.31 -2.79
CA SER A 66 2.02 6.66 -2.23
C SER A 66 3.33 6.90 -1.46
N LEU A 67 4.19 5.89 -1.26
CA LEU A 67 5.41 6.06 -0.45
C LEU A 67 6.31 7.19 -0.96
N CYS A 68 6.46 7.35 -2.27
CA CYS A 68 7.25 8.44 -2.84
C CYS A 68 6.62 9.83 -2.60
N ASP A 69 5.31 9.88 -2.37
CA ASP A 69 4.59 11.10 -2.01
C ASP A 69 4.75 11.46 -0.53
N TYR A 70 5.02 10.47 0.33
CA TYR A 70 5.32 10.67 1.75
C TYR A 70 6.78 11.06 1.98
N THR A 71 7.68 10.60 1.11
CA THR A 71 9.14 10.67 1.33
C THR A 71 9.90 11.53 0.32
N GLY A 72 9.22 12.02 -0.72
CA GLY A 72 9.78 12.81 -1.82
C GLY A 72 8.94 14.06 -2.13
N LYS A 73 8.93 14.48 -3.41
CA LYS A 73 8.39 15.78 -3.85
C LYS A 73 6.85 15.89 -3.85
N GLY A 74 6.12 14.79 -3.65
CA GLY A 74 4.65 14.78 -3.58
C GLY A 74 3.97 15.03 -4.93
N ARG A 75 3.55 13.97 -5.61
CA ARG A 75 2.90 14.00 -6.94
C ARG A 75 1.42 14.36 -6.87
N TRP A 76 0.73 13.90 -5.83
CA TRP A 76 -0.74 13.92 -5.77
C TRP A 76 -1.33 15.05 -4.90
N GLY A 77 -0.50 15.89 -4.29
CA GLY A 77 -0.93 17.07 -3.53
C GLY A 77 -2.07 16.77 -2.54
N ALA A 78 -3.15 17.54 -2.66
CA ALA A 78 -4.32 17.47 -1.77
C ALA A 78 -5.15 16.18 -1.87
N LEU A 79 -4.93 15.35 -2.90
CA LEU A 79 -5.58 14.04 -3.03
C LEU A 79 -5.16 13.09 -1.90
N LEU A 80 -3.96 13.28 -1.35
CA LEU A 80 -3.42 12.46 -0.26
C LEU A 80 -3.51 13.20 1.08
N LYS A 81 -4.13 12.55 2.07
CA LYS A 81 -4.14 12.99 3.47
C LYS A 81 -3.04 12.28 4.24
N LYS A 82 -1.84 12.86 4.21
CA LYS A 82 -0.63 12.25 4.78
C LYS A 82 -0.41 12.57 6.26
N ASP A 83 -1.00 13.66 6.73
CA ASP A 83 -0.71 14.23 8.06
C ASP A 83 -1.04 13.27 9.20
N ILE A 84 -2.06 12.42 9.05
CA ILE A 84 -2.41 11.40 10.05
C ILE A 84 -1.24 10.45 10.38
N ILE A 85 -0.32 10.25 9.44
CA ILE A 85 0.92 9.48 9.64
C ILE A 85 2.11 10.41 9.85
N ILE A 86 2.33 11.37 8.95
CA ILE A 86 3.58 12.16 8.91
C ILE A 86 3.73 13.04 10.16
N SER A 87 2.63 13.57 10.72
CA SER A 87 2.67 14.43 11.93
C SER A 87 3.18 13.71 13.18
N GLN A 88 3.24 12.38 13.17
CA GLN A 88 3.74 11.57 14.27
C GLN A 88 5.27 11.44 14.29
N PHE A 89 5.96 11.95 13.27
CA PHE A 89 7.41 11.90 13.13
C PHE A 89 7.97 13.34 13.10
N LYS A 90 9.18 13.52 13.65
CA LYS A 90 9.84 14.84 13.68
C LYS A 90 10.19 15.33 12.28
N ASN A 91 10.52 14.40 11.38
CA ASN A 91 10.88 14.71 10.00
C ASN A 91 10.74 13.46 9.10
N ILE A 92 10.86 13.70 7.79
CA ILE A 92 10.79 12.65 6.78
C ILE A 92 11.87 11.58 6.96
N SER A 93 13.06 11.93 7.49
CA SER A 93 14.15 10.97 7.71
C SER A 93 13.77 9.95 8.78
N GLU A 94 13.15 10.39 9.86
CA GLU A 94 12.64 9.52 10.92
C GLU A 94 11.54 8.58 10.39
N TYR A 95 10.65 9.10 9.55
CA TYR A 95 9.63 8.27 8.90
C TYR A 95 10.22 7.21 7.96
N LYS A 96 11.22 7.59 7.14
CA LYS A 96 11.97 6.64 6.30
C LYS A 96 12.62 5.54 7.12
N LYS A 97 13.26 5.92 8.24
CA LYS A 97 13.87 4.97 9.18
C LYS A 97 12.82 4.02 9.73
N PHE A 98 11.68 4.54 10.18
CA PHE A 98 10.56 3.75 10.70
C PHE A 98 10.06 2.69 9.71
N ILE A 99 9.87 3.06 8.43
CA ILE A 99 9.48 2.12 7.37
C ILE A 99 10.54 1.02 7.20
N ASN A 100 11.81 1.40 7.10
CA ASN A 100 12.91 0.47 6.86
C ASN A 100 13.16 -0.49 8.03
N THR A 101 12.87 -0.07 9.27
CA THR A 101 13.02 -0.91 10.47
C THR A 101 11.78 -1.73 10.82
N SER A 102 10.66 -1.56 10.11
CA SER A 102 9.42 -2.28 10.38
C SER A 102 9.60 -3.80 10.17
N THR A 103 8.82 -4.61 10.87
CA THR A 103 8.74 -6.07 10.65
C THR A 103 7.73 -6.44 9.57
N ALA A 104 6.92 -5.47 9.09
CA ALA A 104 5.91 -5.70 8.07
C ALA A 104 6.54 -6.21 6.77
N LYS A 105 5.94 -7.28 6.20
CA LYS A 105 6.43 -7.99 5.00
C LYS A 105 7.81 -8.68 5.14
N THR A 106 8.46 -8.60 6.30
CA THR A 106 9.75 -9.28 6.56
C THR A 106 9.59 -10.78 6.89
N LEU A 107 8.42 -11.21 7.40
CA LEU A 107 8.19 -12.62 7.79
C LEU A 107 8.19 -13.57 6.60
N LYS A 108 7.54 -13.18 5.49
CA LYS A 108 7.57 -13.93 4.23
C LYS A 108 8.98 -14.04 3.65
N GLU A 109 9.77 -12.97 3.77
CA GLU A 109 11.20 -12.97 3.39
C GLU A 109 12.05 -13.94 4.23
N LYS A 110 11.71 -14.15 5.51
CA LYS A 110 12.49 -14.96 6.46
C LYS A 110 12.09 -16.44 6.50
N LEU A 111 10.80 -16.73 6.32
CA LEU A 111 10.26 -18.09 6.46
C LEU A 111 10.14 -18.80 5.11
N GLY A 112 10.23 -18.09 3.98
CA GLY A 112 9.97 -18.66 2.66
C GLY A 112 8.48 -18.88 2.42
N ASP A 113 8.08 -18.92 1.15
CA ASP A 113 6.66 -19.04 0.76
C ASP A 113 6.04 -20.38 1.24
N ASP A 114 6.86 -21.42 1.40
CA ASP A 114 6.44 -22.78 1.75
C ASP A 114 5.96 -22.94 3.21
N LEU A 115 6.18 -21.94 4.07
CA LEU A 115 5.89 -21.97 5.51
C LEU A 115 4.76 -21.01 5.93
N LEU A 116 4.17 -20.27 4.99
CA LEU A 116 3.01 -19.43 5.25
C LEU A 116 1.74 -20.15 4.79
N ILE A 117 0.94 -20.60 5.74
CA ILE A 117 -0.40 -21.13 5.48
C ILE A 117 -1.31 -19.94 5.16
N ASP A 118 -1.92 -19.96 3.97
CA ASP A 118 -2.93 -18.98 3.52
C ASP A 118 -4.21 -19.02 4.37
#